data_AF-A0A2V6RIJ8-F1
#
_entry.id   AF-A0A2V6RIJ8-F1
#
_cell.length_a   1.000
_cell.length_b   1.000
_cell.length_c   1.000
_cell.angle_alpha   90.00
_cell.angle_beta   90.00
_cell.angle_gamma   90.00
#
_symmetry.space_group_name_H-M   'P 1'
#
loop_
_entity.id
_entity.type
_entity.pdbx_description
1 polymer ?
#
loop_
_entity_poly.entity_id
_entity_poly.type
_entity_poly.pdbx_seq_one_letter_code
_entity_poly.pdbx_strand_id
1 'polypeptide(L)'
;FAGKAGWGKSTICASLAHAGGSPLADDCLVIVGRRGRFFAIPSYPGLRLWPDTVKALGRRVHDSELVSDHSEKRRITSRRSDIRRRSPVPLRAIYVLSPPRRRRVIRIARIEPREAVGRLLAHTHRLDLTDRSRLVAELDALSRLAARVPVFELAFPRDLAQLAALRAAVLRHAGGLP
;
A
#
# COMPACT_ATOMS: atom_id res chain seq x y z
N PHE A 1 -0.38 0.55 -1.66
CA PHE A 1 -1.46 1.35 -1.06
C PHE A 1 -0.86 2.56 -0.37
N ALA A 2 -1.44 3.74 -0.53
CA ALA A 2 -0.99 5.00 0.09
C ALA A 2 -2.12 5.58 0.97
N GLY A 3 -1.76 6.33 2.01
CA GLY A 3 -2.72 6.86 3.00
C GLY A 3 -2.04 7.15 4.34
N LYS A 4 -2.67 7.94 5.21
CA LYS A 4 -2.09 8.27 6.53
C LYS A 4 -2.06 7.06 7.48
N ALA A 5 -1.37 7.20 8.60
CA ALA A 5 -1.42 6.22 9.69
C ALA A 5 -2.89 5.99 10.13
N GLY A 6 -3.23 4.76 10.49
CA GLY A 6 -4.61 4.39 10.88
C GLY A 6 -5.61 4.26 9.72
N TRP A 7 -5.25 4.57 8.47
CA TRP A 7 -6.21 4.49 7.36
C TRP A 7 -6.47 3.06 6.84
N GLY A 8 -5.82 2.05 7.40
CA GLY A 8 -6.05 0.63 7.06
C GLY A 8 -5.13 0.03 6.00
N LYS A 9 -4.00 0.68 5.68
CA LYS A 9 -3.02 0.17 4.69
C LYS A 9 -2.53 -1.25 5.04
N SER A 10 -2.02 -1.42 6.26
CA SER A 10 -1.48 -2.70 6.73
C SER A 10 -2.58 -3.76 6.83
N THR A 11 -3.80 -3.37 7.25
CA THR A 11 -4.98 -4.27 7.28
C THR A 11 -5.34 -4.82 5.89
N ILE A 12 -5.38 -3.98 4.86
CA ILE A 12 -5.61 -4.44 3.47
C ILE A 12 -4.46 -5.31 3.00
N CYS A 13 -3.21 -4.91 3.26
CA CYS A 13 -2.03 -5.67 2.86
C CYS A 13 -2.04 -7.08 3.45
N ALA A 14 -2.37 -7.19 4.74
CA ALA A 14 -2.49 -8.45 5.45
C ALA A 14 -3.62 -9.33 4.92
N SER A 15 -4.77 -8.73 4.59
CA SER A 15 -5.87 -9.44 3.92
C SER A 15 -5.45 -10.01 2.56
N LEU A 16 -4.74 -9.23 1.75
CA LEU A 16 -4.22 -9.70 0.47
C LEU A 16 -3.17 -10.81 0.65
N ALA A 17 -2.30 -10.68 1.65
CA ALA A 17 -1.33 -11.71 2.00
C ALA A 17 -2.01 -13.03 2.43
N HIS A 18 -3.09 -12.94 3.20
CA HIS A 18 -3.90 -14.10 3.59
C HIS A 18 -4.49 -14.84 2.38
N ALA A 19 -4.77 -14.15 1.28
CA ALA A 19 -5.23 -14.75 0.02
C ALA A 19 -4.08 -15.15 -0.93
N GLY A 20 -2.85 -15.23 -0.45
CA GLY A 20 -1.69 -15.67 -1.24
C GLY A 20 -0.88 -14.53 -1.89
N GLY A 21 -1.22 -13.27 -1.63
CA GLY A 21 -0.40 -12.13 -2.05
C GLY A 21 0.96 -12.11 -1.33
N SER A 22 1.96 -11.49 -1.95
CA SER A 22 3.29 -11.29 -1.36
C SER A 22 3.52 -9.80 -1.04
N PRO A 23 3.44 -9.39 0.23
CA PRO A 23 3.79 -8.04 0.65
C PRO A 23 5.23 -7.69 0.22
N LEU A 24 5.41 -6.48 -0.32
CA LEU A 24 6.71 -6.01 -0.82
C LEU A 24 7.46 -5.11 0.17
N ALA A 25 6.71 -4.36 0.96
CA ALA A 25 7.20 -3.36 1.89
C ALA A 25 6.13 -3.05 2.94
N ASP A 26 6.57 -2.59 4.10
CA ASP A 26 5.73 -1.92 5.10
C ASP A 26 6.25 -0.50 5.33
N ASP A 27 5.33 0.43 5.60
CA ASP A 27 5.56 1.88 5.76
C ASP A 27 6.10 2.64 4.52
N CYS A 28 7.26 2.27 3.98
CA CYS A 28 7.93 2.96 2.87
C CYS A 28 8.24 2.03 1.69
N LEU A 29 7.83 2.44 0.48
CA LEU A 29 8.13 1.73 -0.76
C LEU A 29 8.92 2.64 -1.71
N VAL A 30 10.08 2.16 -2.18
CA VAL A 30 10.86 2.87 -3.19
C VAL A 30 10.31 2.55 -4.57
N ILE A 31 10.04 3.60 -5.36
CA ILE A 31 9.56 3.49 -6.74
C ILE A 31 10.63 4.04 -7.66
N VAL A 32 11.02 3.25 -8.68
CA VAL A 32 12.00 3.67 -9.69
C VAL A 32 11.40 3.65 -11.08
N GLY A 33 11.68 4.69 -11.87
CA GLY A 33 11.37 4.74 -13.29
C GLY A 33 12.52 4.17 -14.12
N ARG A 34 12.25 3.22 -15.02
CA ARG A 34 13.22 2.65 -15.97
C ARG A 34 12.56 2.44 -17.32
N ARG A 35 13.14 3.00 -18.39
CA ARG A 35 12.68 2.85 -19.79
C ARG A 35 11.16 3.04 -19.94
N GLY A 36 10.61 4.10 -19.35
CA GLY A 36 9.18 4.43 -19.43
C GLY A 36 8.24 3.58 -18.57
N ARG A 37 8.75 2.61 -17.79
CA ARG A 37 7.98 1.81 -16.83
C ARG A 37 8.40 2.14 -15.40
N PHE A 38 7.50 1.89 -14.45
CA PHE A 38 7.79 2.06 -13.02
C PHE A 38 7.83 0.72 -12.31
N PHE A 39 8.75 0.61 -11.36
CA PHE A 39 8.99 -0.58 -10.58
C PHE A 39 8.99 -0.25 -9.10
N ALA A 40 8.34 -1.09 -8.31
CA ALA A 40 8.42 -1.11 -6.86
C ALA A 40 9.64 -1.94 -6.45
N ILE A 41 10.50 -1.35 -5.62
CA ILE A 41 11.64 -2.04 -5.02
C ILE A 41 11.18 -2.62 -3.67
N PRO A 42 11.23 -3.96 -3.50
CA PRO A 42 10.90 -4.57 -2.21
C PRO A 42 11.86 -4.06 -1.12
N SER A 43 11.33 -3.69 0.03
CA SER A 43 12.09 -3.21 1.19
C SER A 43 11.71 -4.02 2.43
N TYR A 44 12.71 -4.36 3.25
CA TYR A 44 12.67 -5.03 4.56
C TYR A 44 11.51 -6.04 4.80
N PRO A 45 11.76 -7.37 4.83
CA PRO A 45 10.70 -8.38 4.85
C PRO A 45 9.93 -8.43 6.17
N GLY A 46 8.67 -7.98 6.20
CA GLY A 46 7.69 -8.23 7.28
C GLY A 46 6.64 -7.13 7.44
N LEU A 47 5.39 -7.52 7.70
CA LEU A 47 4.27 -6.59 7.96
C LEU A 47 4.08 -6.33 9.45
N ARG A 48 3.79 -5.08 9.83
CA ARG A 48 3.43 -4.67 11.20
C ARG A 48 1.91 -4.51 11.28
N LEU A 49 1.28 -5.30 12.14
CA LEU A 49 -0.19 -5.40 12.21
C LEU A 49 -0.69 -5.32 13.64
N TRP A 50 -1.85 -4.69 13.84
CA TRP A 50 -2.52 -4.67 15.14
C TRP A 50 -3.08 -6.05 15.50
N PRO A 51 -3.13 -6.43 16.79
CA PRO A 51 -3.66 -7.73 17.23
C PRO A 51 -5.06 -8.05 16.69
N ASP A 52 -5.95 -7.06 16.65
CA ASP A 52 -7.31 -7.24 16.10
C ASP A 52 -7.32 -7.60 14.61
N THR A 53 -6.38 -7.05 13.84
CA THR A 53 -6.20 -7.42 12.43
C THR A 53 -5.71 -8.85 12.30
N VAL A 54 -4.81 -9.30 13.19
CA VAL A 54 -4.35 -10.70 13.22
C VAL A 54 -5.50 -11.64 13.54
N LYS A 55 -6.30 -11.30 14.56
CA LYS A 55 -7.47 -12.07 14.97
C LYS A 55 -8.49 -12.21 13.84
N ALA A 56 -8.77 -11.14 13.11
CA ALA A 56 -9.68 -11.15 11.97
C ALA A 56 -9.19 -11.97 10.77
N LEU A 57 -7.87 -12.19 10.63
CA LEU A 57 -7.28 -12.98 9.54
C LEU A 57 -7.12 -14.47 9.89
N GLY A 58 -7.36 -14.88 11.14
CA GLY A 58 -7.32 -16.28 11.59
C GLY A 58 -5.92 -16.92 11.63
N ARG A 59 -5.87 -18.19 12.06
CA ARG A 59 -4.65 -18.97 12.42
C ARG A 59 -3.61 -19.22 11.30
N ARG A 60 -3.81 -18.74 10.07
CA ARG A 60 -2.82 -18.89 8.97
C ARG A 60 -1.68 -17.88 9.03
N VAL A 61 -1.71 -17.03 10.04
CA VAL A 61 -0.77 -15.95 10.28
C VAL A 61 0.00 -16.31 11.54
N HIS A 62 1.26 -16.75 11.40
CA HIS A 62 2.08 -17.07 12.56
C HIS A 62 2.54 -15.76 13.21
N ASP A 63 2.23 -15.62 14.50
CA ASP A 63 2.64 -14.50 15.33
C ASP A 63 4.18 -14.46 15.33
N SER A 64 4.77 -13.32 15.00
CA SER A 64 6.19 -13.06 15.28
C SER A 64 6.31 -11.80 16.12
N GLU A 65 7.47 -11.66 16.75
CA GLU A 65 7.79 -10.77 17.86
C GLU A 65 7.17 -9.36 17.79
N LEU A 66 6.93 -8.80 18.98
CA LEU A 66 6.58 -7.39 19.17
C LEU A 66 7.59 -6.50 18.44
N VAL A 67 7.08 -5.49 17.74
CA VAL A 67 7.90 -4.60 16.91
C VAL A 67 8.72 -3.62 17.76
N SER A 68 8.24 -3.29 18.97
CA SER A 68 8.90 -2.51 20.02
C SER A 68 8.06 -2.48 21.30
N ASP A 69 8.65 -2.16 22.46
CA ASP A 69 7.98 -2.08 23.77
C ASP A 69 6.89 -0.99 23.86
N HIS A 70 6.81 -0.10 22.86
CA HIS A 70 5.84 1.01 22.81
C HIS A 70 4.78 0.86 21.70
N SER A 71 4.75 -0.26 20.98
CA SER A 71 3.79 -0.48 19.89
C SER A 71 3.13 -1.86 20.03
N GLU A 72 1.82 -1.88 20.24
CA GLU A 72 1.03 -3.14 20.30
C GLU A 72 1.01 -3.92 18.97
N LYS A 73 1.51 -3.33 17.87
CA LYS A 73 1.60 -4.02 16.58
C LYS A 73 2.55 -5.22 16.64
N ARG A 74 2.05 -6.38 16.23
CA ARG A 74 2.80 -7.61 16.01
C ARG A 74 3.45 -7.60 14.63
N ARG A 75 4.70 -8.09 14.54
CA ARG A 75 5.30 -8.36 13.25
C ARG A 75 4.75 -9.69 12.76
N ILE A 76 4.37 -9.77 11.49
CA ILE A 76 3.92 -11.02 10.88
C ILE A 76 4.87 -11.37 9.75
N THR A 77 5.42 -12.56 9.86
CA THR A 77 6.23 -13.22 8.82
C THR A 77 5.50 -14.50 8.40
N SER A 78 5.23 -14.66 7.10
CA SER A 78 4.64 -15.89 6.60
C SER A 78 5.75 -16.89 6.26
N ARG A 79 5.73 -18.09 6.85
CA ARG A 79 6.65 -19.18 6.47
C ARG A 79 6.47 -19.63 5.01
N ARG A 80 5.32 -19.33 4.40
CA ARG A 80 5.00 -19.63 2.99
C ARG A 80 5.25 -18.46 2.03
N SER A 81 5.50 -17.26 2.55
CA SER A 81 6.03 -16.22 1.69
C SER A 81 7.50 -16.53 1.49
N ASP A 82 7.83 -17.12 0.34
CA ASP A 82 9.10 -16.84 -0.30
C ASP A 82 9.19 -15.31 -0.50
N ILE A 83 9.51 -14.56 0.56
CA ILE A 83 9.86 -13.12 0.48
C ILE A 83 11.27 -12.98 -0.14
N ARG A 84 11.69 -13.95 -0.96
CA ARG A 84 12.90 -13.92 -1.80
C ARG A 84 12.75 -13.01 -3.02
N ARG A 85 11.63 -12.30 -3.20
CA ARG A 85 11.54 -11.24 -4.22
C ARG A 85 12.43 -10.08 -3.79
N ARG A 86 13.73 -10.21 -4.11
CA ARG A 86 14.74 -9.15 -4.07
C ARG A 86 14.74 -8.33 -5.35
N SER A 87 14.07 -8.82 -6.40
CA SER A 87 14.01 -8.13 -7.69
C SER A 87 12.89 -7.07 -7.71
N PRO A 88 13.13 -5.93 -8.39
CA PRO A 88 12.10 -4.94 -8.66
C PRO A 88 10.88 -5.57 -9.33
N VAL A 89 9.67 -5.19 -8.92
CA VAL A 89 8.43 -5.67 -9.54
C VAL A 89 7.70 -4.54 -10.27
N PRO A 90 7.06 -4.78 -11.43
CA PRO A 90 6.32 -3.75 -12.15
C PRO A 90 5.21 -3.14 -11.28
N LEU A 91 5.17 -1.81 -11.20
CA LEU A 91 4.12 -1.09 -10.49
C LEU A 91 2.93 -0.86 -11.43
N ARG A 92 1.85 -1.63 -11.23
CA ARG A 92 0.66 -1.59 -12.10
C ARG A 92 -0.39 -0.58 -11.70
N ALA A 93 -0.52 -0.27 -10.41
CA ALA A 93 -1.47 0.72 -9.92
C ALA A 93 -1.12 1.20 -8.52
N ILE A 94 -1.63 2.38 -8.17
CA ILE A 94 -1.56 2.94 -6.82
C ILE A 94 -2.97 3.18 -6.30
N TYR A 95 -3.30 2.58 -5.16
CA TYR A 95 -4.56 2.86 -4.45
C TYR A 95 -4.27 3.80 -3.29
N VAL A 96 -4.82 5.02 -3.35
CA VAL A 96 -4.84 6.01 -2.27
C VAL A 96 -6.10 5.77 -1.45
N LEU A 97 -5.94 5.46 -0.16
CA LEU A 97 -7.09 5.20 0.71
C LEU A 97 -7.82 6.51 0.99
N SER A 98 -9.15 6.52 0.96
CA SER A 98 -9.90 7.68 1.42
C SER A 98 -9.79 7.83 2.94
N PRO A 99 -9.94 9.04 3.49
CA PRO A 99 -10.06 9.24 4.94
C PRO A 99 -11.11 8.31 5.56
N PRO A 100 -10.88 7.81 6.79
CA PRO A 100 -11.88 7.05 7.54
C PRO A 100 -13.12 7.93 7.74
N ARG A 101 -14.20 7.58 7.05
CA ARG A 101 -15.53 8.17 7.23
C ARG A 101 -16.52 7.02 7.34
N ARG A 102 -17.70 7.26 7.91
CA ARG A 102 -18.81 6.29 7.89
C ARG A 102 -19.25 6.06 6.44
N ARG A 103 -18.61 5.08 5.79
CA ARG A 103 -18.92 4.61 4.44
C ARG A 103 -19.63 3.27 4.57
N ARG A 104 -20.63 3.03 3.71
CA ARG A 104 -21.36 1.76 3.67
C ARG A 104 -20.93 0.85 2.51
N VAL A 105 -20.24 1.40 1.51
CA VAL A 105 -19.92 0.70 0.26
C VAL A 105 -18.45 0.88 -0.08
N ILE A 106 -17.86 -0.16 -0.67
CA ILE A 106 -16.51 -0.14 -1.25
C ILE A 106 -16.59 0.55 -2.62
N ARG A 107 -15.80 1.61 -2.82
CA ARG A 107 -15.71 2.34 -4.08
C ARG A 107 -14.25 2.48 -4.50
N ILE A 108 -13.99 2.16 -5.76
CA ILE A 108 -12.70 2.39 -6.43
C ILE A 108 -12.98 3.39 -7.54
N ALA A 109 -12.31 4.54 -7.53
CA ALA A 109 -12.49 5.57 -8.55
C ALA A 109 -11.14 6.03 -9.08
N ARG A 110 -11.04 6.21 -10.40
CA ARG A 110 -9.82 6.75 -11.04
C ARG A 110 -9.62 8.20 -10.58
N ILE A 111 -8.38 8.53 -10.23
CA ILE A 111 -7.96 9.91 -9.96
C ILE A 111 -7.26 10.45 -11.20
N GLU A 112 -7.69 11.60 -11.72
CA GLU A 112 -7.05 12.20 -12.88
C GLU A 112 -5.55 12.46 -12.65
N PRO A 113 -4.66 12.30 -13.65
CA PRO A 113 -3.21 12.39 -13.46
C PRO A 113 -2.75 13.64 -12.71
N ARG A 114 -3.35 14.80 -13.00
CA ARG A 114 -3.03 16.07 -12.33
C ARG A 114 -3.38 16.05 -10.84
N GLU A 115 -4.56 15.53 -10.48
CA GLU A 115 -4.93 15.39 -9.06
C GLU A 115 -4.04 14.34 -8.38
N ALA A 116 -3.71 13.26 -9.09
CA ALA A 116 -2.88 12.18 -8.56
C ALA A 116 -1.51 12.66 -8.12
N VAL A 117 -0.87 13.62 -8.81
CA VAL A 117 0.39 14.23 -8.36
C VAL A 117 0.27 14.78 -6.94
N GLY A 118 -0.76 15.60 -6.67
CA GLY A 118 -0.97 16.17 -5.33
C GLY A 118 -1.28 15.12 -4.27
N ARG A 119 -2.05 14.08 -4.63
CA ARG A 119 -2.35 12.96 -3.72
C ARG A 119 -1.11 12.14 -3.37
N LEU A 120 -0.24 11.88 -4.35
CA LEU A 120 1.00 11.13 -4.14
C LEU A 120 2.01 11.97 -3.34
N LEU A 121 2.13 13.26 -3.66
CA LEU A 121 2.99 14.20 -2.94
C LEU A 121 2.71 14.21 -1.43
N ALA A 122 1.43 14.18 -1.03
CA ALA A 122 1.01 14.11 0.36
C ALA A 122 1.40 12.81 1.09
N HIS A 123 1.93 11.83 0.35
CA HIS A 123 2.36 10.53 0.85
C HIS A 123 3.82 10.23 0.51
N THR A 124 4.59 11.20 0.02
CA THR A 124 6.03 11.08 -0.16
C THR A 124 6.76 11.42 1.14
N HIS A 125 7.70 10.56 1.55
CA HIS A 125 8.59 10.84 2.66
C HIS A 125 9.71 11.79 2.19
N ARG A 126 9.79 12.97 2.79
CA ARG A 126 10.81 13.97 2.49
C ARG A 126 11.76 14.11 3.67
N LEU A 127 13.06 14.18 3.38
CA LEU A 127 14.10 14.37 4.39
C LEU A 127 14.61 15.83 4.45
N ASP A 128 14.48 16.60 3.37
CA ASP A 128 14.91 18.00 3.29
C ASP A 128 13.93 18.81 2.42
N LEU A 129 13.36 19.87 3.00
CA LEU A 129 12.37 20.75 2.35
C LEU A 129 12.98 22.04 1.78
N THR A 130 14.27 22.28 2.03
CA THR A 130 14.95 23.52 1.67
C THR A 130 15.61 23.45 0.29
N ASP A 131 15.88 22.25 -0.22
CA ASP A 131 16.46 22.04 -1.54
C ASP A 131 15.42 22.16 -2.66
N ARG A 132 15.36 23.34 -3.27
CA ARG A 132 14.46 23.64 -4.39
C ARG A 132 14.71 22.76 -5.61
N SER A 133 15.95 22.34 -5.87
CA SER A 133 16.28 21.50 -7.03
C SER A 133 15.70 20.09 -6.86
N ARG A 134 15.76 19.54 -5.64
CA ARG A 134 15.12 18.28 -5.29
C ARG A 134 13.60 18.35 -5.38
N LEU A 135 12.98 19.46 -4.97
CA LEU A 135 11.54 19.64 -5.08
C LEU A 135 11.05 19.61 -6.53
N VAL A 136 11.78 20.27 -7.45
CA VAL A 136 11.47 20.24 -8.88
C VAL A 136 11.59 18.81 -9.43
N ALA A 137 12.71 18.13 -9.13
CA ALA A 137 12.93 16.75 -9.57
C ALA A 137 11.87 15.77 -9.04
N GLU A 138 11.42 15.95 -7.79
CA GLU A 138 10.36 15.13 -7.18
C GLU A 138 9.00 15.35 -7.86
N LEU A 139 8.60 16.61 -8.09
CA LEU A 139 7.37 16.94 -8.79
C LEU A 139 7.36 16.38 -10.21
N ASP A 140 8.51 16.46 -10.90
CA ASP A 140 8.72 15.85 -12.21
C ASP A 140 8.56 14.33 -12.18
N ALA A 141 9.18 13.67 -11.20
CA ALA A 141 9.09 12.22 -11.04
C ALA A 141 7.65 11.78 -10.75
N LEU A 142 6.94 12.48 -9.87
CA LEU A 142 5.53 12.22 -9.55
C LEU A 142 4.62 12.46 -10.74
N SER A 143 4.87 13.50 -11.54
CA SER A 143 4.12 13.79 -12.77
C SER A 143 4.30 12.66 -13.79
N ARG A 144 5.55 12.21 -13.99
CA ARG A 144 5.85 11.08 -14.87
C ARG A 144 5.21 9.78 -14.39
N LEU A 145 5.16 9.56 -13.07
CA LEU A 145 4.53 8.41 -12.43
C LEU A 145 3.01 8.44 -12.62
N ALA A 146 2.34 9.54 -12.27
CA ALA A 146 0.89 9.70 -12.37
C ALA A 146 0.37 9.60 -13.82
N ALA A 147 1.18 9.98 -14.79
CA ALA A 147 0.86 9.85 -16.21
C ALA A 147 0.90 8.41 -16.74
N ARG A 148 1.63 7.50 -16.08
CA ARG A 148 1.92 6.14 -16.59
C ARG A 148 1.36 5.03 -15.72
N VAL A 149 1.25 5.27 -14.41
CA VAL A 149 0.69 4.33 -13.45
C VAL A 149 -0.67 4.85 -13.01
N PRO A 150 -1.75 4.09 -13.24
CA PRO A 150 -3.07 4.52 -12.83
C PRO A 150 -3.18 4.57 -11.30
N VAL A 151 -3.68 5.71 -10.82
CA VAL A 151 -3.93 6.02 -9.43
C VAL A 151 -5.43 6.02 -9.17
N PHE A 152 -5.85 5.37 -8.10
CA PHE A 152 -7.25 5.21 -7.71
C PHE A 152 -7.47 5.65 -6.29
N GLU A 153 -8.60 6.28 -6.02
CA GLU A 153 -9.11 6.43 -4.66
C GLU A 153 -9.83 5.14 -4.25
N LEU A 154 -9.45 4.57 -3.11
CA LEU A 154 -10.10 3.42 -2.50
C LEU A 154 -10.84 3.85 -1.23
N ALA A 155 -12.16 3.96 -1.32
CA ALA A 155 -13.04 4.23 -0.19
C ALA A 155 -13.74 2.94 0.24
N PHE A 156 -13.81 2.67 1.54
CA PHE A 156 -14.39 1.43 2.06
C PHE A 156 -14.81 1.56 3.54
N PRO A 157 -15.77 0.76 4.02
CA PRO A 157 -16.14 0.70 5.43
C PRO A 157 -14.96 0.22 6.28
N ARG A 158 -14.72 0.85 7.44
CA ARG A 158 -13.67 0.43 8.39
C ARG A 158 -14.20 -0.67 9.32
N ASP A 159 -14.66 -1.74 8.70
CA ASP A 159 -15.28 -2.90 9.34
C ASP A 159 -14.52 -4.16 8.92
N LEU A 160 -13.94 -4.86 9.90
CA LEU A 160 -13.16 -6.07 9.67
C LEU A 160 -14.01 -7.21 9.09
N ALA A 161 -15.33 -7.23 9.35
CA ALA A 161 -16.23 -8.20 8.74
C ALA A 161 -16.27 -8.07 7.20
N GLN A 162 -16.01 -6.87 6.68
CA GLN A 162 -16.01 -6.59 5.24
C GLN A 162 -14.64 -6.76 4.59
N LEU A 163 -13.62 -7.19 5.33
CA LEU A 163 -12.25 -7.29 4.83
C LEU A 163 -12.10 -8.30 3.68
N ALA A 164 -12.90 -9.36 3.68
CA ALA A 164 -12.96 -10.32 2.57
C ALA A 164 -13.59 -9.71 1.30
N ALA A 165 -14.68 -8.95 1.45
CA ALA A 165 -15.33 -8.25 0.35
C ALA A 165 -14.41 -7.17 -0.25
N LEU A 166 -13.73 -6.40 0.61
CA LEU A 166 -12.73 -5.40 0.21
C LEU A 166 -11.60 -6.02 -0.60
N ARG A 167 -11.04 -7.13 -0.10
CA ARG A 167 -10.00 -7.88 -0.80
C ARG A 167 -10.46 -8.35 -2.17
N ALA A 168 -11.66 -8.94 -2.26
CA ALA A 168 -12.21 -9.42 -3.52
C ALA A 168 -12.42 -8.27 -4.52
N ALA A 169 -12.91 -7.11 -4.07
CA ALA A 169 -13.06 -5.93 -4.91
C ALA A 169 -11.72 -5.42 -5.47
N VAL A 170 -10.69 -5.34 -4.62
CA VAL A 170 -9.35 -4.89 -5.04
C VAL A 170 -8.71 -5.88 -6.00
N LEU A 171 -8.80 -7.19 -5.74
CA LEU A 171 -8.24 -8.22 -6.63
C LEU A 171 -8.93 -8.24 -7.99
N ARG A 172 -10.27 -8.18 -8.03
CA ARG A 172 -11.03 -8.10 -9.30
C ARG A 172 -10.64 -6.87 -10.10
N HIS A 173 -10.60 -5.70 -9.45
CA HIS A 173 -10.24 -4.45 -10.12
C HIS A 173 -8.80 -4.48 -10.63
N ALA A 174 -7.84 -4.95 -9.82
CA ALA A 174 -6.44 -5.06 -10.22
C ALA A 174 -6.21 -6.10 -11.33
N GLY A 175 -7.04 -7.14 -11.39
CA GLY A 175 -7.01 -8.15 -12.44
C GLY A 175 -7.45 -7.62 -13.82
N GLY A 176 -8.33 -6.63 -13.85
CA GLY A 176 -8.80 -5.98 -15.09
C GLY A 176 -7.96 -4.81 -15.56
N LEU A 177 -6.89 -4.45 -14.83
CA LEU A 177 -5.94 -3.43 -15.31
C LEU A 177 -5.12 -4.00 -16.49
N PRO A 178 -4.62 -3.14 -17.39
CA PRO A 178 -3.68 -3.53 -18.44
C PRO A 178 -2.29 -3.93 -17.88
#